data_AF-A0A921JPI7-F1
#
_entry.id   AF-A0A921JPI7-F1
#
_cell.length_a   1.000
_cell.length_b   1.000
_cell.length_c   1.000
_cell.angle_alpha   90.00
_cell.angle_beta   90.00
_cell.angle_gamma   90.00
#
_symmetry.space_group_name_H-M   'P 1'
#
loop_
_entity.id
_entity.type
_entity.pdbx_description
1 polymer ?
#
loop_
_entity_poly.entity_id
_entity_poly.type
_entity_poly.pdbx_seq_one_letter_code
_entity_poly.pdbx_strand_id
1 'polypeptide(L)'
;MEFGESAQETCVCEFLEETGLKVKVKSLLGISTDFIQHYPNRDIAQAVVIEFLVELVGKKNKKPDSETLELKYFSKDNLPDIFNKQHLNFIEHYYKRDYPFFE
;
A
#
# COMPACT_ATOMS: atom_id res chain seq x y z
N MET A 1 -6.73 0.80 -8.53
CA MET A 1 -6.49 0.08 -9.81
C MET A 1 -7.54 0.52 -10.79
N GLU A 2 -7.10 1.12 -11.89
CA GLU A 2 -8.00 1.60 -12.93
C GLU A 2 -8.27 0.53 -13.99
N PHE A 3 -9.29 0.77 -14.82
CA PHE A 3 -9.65 -0.15 -15.89
C PHE A 3 -8.50 -0.26 -16.92
N GLY A 4 -8.02 -1.49 -17.12
CA GLY A 4 -6.95 -1.80 -18.07
C GLY A 4 -5.56 -1.86 -17.45
N GLU A 5 -5.40 -1.56 -16.16
CA GLU A 5 -4.13 -1.70 -15.45
C GLU A 5 -4.00 -3.09 -14.81
N SER A 6 -2.77 -3.58 -14.73
CA SER A 6 -2.40 -4.64 -13.79
C SER A 6 -2.15 -4.05 -12.39
N ALA A 7 -2.30 -4.87 -11.35
CA ALA A 7 -2.03 -4.44 -9.97
C ALA A 7 -0.60 -3.91 -9.76
N GLN A 8 0.37 -4.46 -10.50
CA GLN A 8 1.75 -3.99 -10.48
C GLN A 8 1.91 -2.61 -11.13
N GLU A 9 1.22 -2.35 -12.26
CA GLU A 9 1.22 -1.04 -12.92
C GLU A 9 0.58 0.00 -12.02
N THR A 10 -0.61 -0.28 -11.47
CA THR A 10 -1.28 0.58 -10.50
C THR A 10 -0.35 0.90 -9.34
N CYS A 11 0.30 -0.09 -8.71
CA CYS A 11 1.24 0.16 -7.61
C CYS A 11 2.32 1.18 -8.00
N VAL A 12 2.93 1.05 -9.17
CA VAL A 12 3.98 1.99 -9.62
C VAL A 12 3.42 3.38 -9.93
N CYS A 13 2.23 3.46 -10.54
CA CYS A 13 1.57 4.72 -10.88
C CYS A 13 1.15 5.49 -9.62
N GLU A 14 0.41 4.84 -8.71
CA GLU A 14 -0.08 5.46 -7.47
C GLU A 14 1.06 5.97 -6.59
N PHE A 15 2.15 5.21 -6.44
CA PHE A 15 3.35 5.70 -5.73
C PHE A 15 3.86 7.02 -6.33
N LEU A 16 3.90 7.15 -7.66
CA LEU A 16 4.35 8.37 -8.31
C LEU A 16 3.34 9.51 -8.17
N GLU A 17 2.05 9.20 -8.23
CA GLU A 17 0.96 10.16 -8.19
C GLU A 17 0.82 10.78 -6.80
N GLU A 18 0.69 9.96 -5.78
CA GLU A 18 0.45 10.41 -4.40
C GLU A 18 1.72 10.96 -3.74
N THR A 19 2.89 10.34 -4.00
CA THR A 19 4.12 10.63 -3.23
C THR A 19 5.22 11.32 -4.05
N GLY A 20 5.14 11.29 -5.38
CA GLY A 20 6.21 11.74 -6.26
C GLY A 20 7.43 10.80 -6.31
N LEU A 21 7.39 9.67 -5.61
CA LEU A 21 8.47 8.67 -5.61
C LEU A 21 8.34 7.74 -6.81
N LYS A 22 9.47 7.39 -7.42
CA LYS A 22 9.54 6.36 -8.46
C LYS A 22 10.00 5.07 -7.83
N VAL A 23 9.21 4.02 -7.99
CA VAL A 23 9.51 2.72 -7.42
C VAL A 23 9.54 1.63 -8.48
N LYS A 24 10.19 0.51 -8.16
CA LYS A 24 10.13 -0.74 -8.93
C LYS A 24 9.66 -1.86 -8.01
N VAL A 25 8.66 -2.62 -8.45
CA VAL A 25 8.23 -3.83 -7.73
C VAL A 25 9.35 -4.87 -7.70
N LYS A 26 9.63 -5.40 -6.50
CA LYS A 26 10.63 -6.43 -6.23
C LYS A 26 10.01 -7.81 -6.09
N SER A 27 8.93 -7.90 -5.34
CA SER A 27 8.20 -9.14 -5.10
C SER A 27 6.79 -8.84 -4.61
N LEU A 28 5.91 -9.83 -4.73
CA LEU A 28 4.63 -9.84 -4.01
C LEU A 28 4.92 -9.95 -2.51
N LEU A 29 4.26 -9.11 -1.70
CA LEU A 29 4.26 -9.21 -0.25
C LEU A 29 3.10 -10.08 0.24
N GLY A 30 1.93 -9.99 -0.41
CA GLY A 30 0.83 -10.91 -0.18
C GLY A 30 -0.47 -10.44 -0.80
N ILE A 31 -1.52 -11.22 -0.56
CA ILE A 31 -2.89 -10.93 -0.98
C ILE A 31 -3.79 -11.11 0.25
N SER A 32 -4.60 -10.10 0.57
CA SER A 32 -5.63 -10.18 1.62
C SER A 32 -6.99 -9.89 0.99
N THR A 33 -7.93 -10.81 1.18
CA THR A 33 -9.25 -10.79 0.56
C THR A 33 -10.40 -10.86 1.57
N ASP A 34 -10.10 -11.07 2.84
CA ASP A 34 -11.06 -11.40 3.91
C ASP A 34 -11.57 -10.19 4.72
N PHE A 35 -11.26 -8.97 4.27
CA PHE A 35 -11.59 -7.76 5.01
C PHE A 35 -12.88 -7.08 4.54
N ILE A 36 -13.87 -7.01 5.43
CA ILE A 36 -15.12 -6.28 5.21
C ILE A 36 -15.02 -4.87 5.80
N GLN A 37 -15.05 -3.86 4.94
CA GLN A 37 -15.07 -2.46 5.30
C GLN A 37 -16.52 -1.93 5.34
N HIS A 38 -16.88 -1.32 6.47
CA HIS A 38 -18.11 -0.56 6.62
C HIS A 38 -17.80 0.93 6.50
N TYR A 39 -18.44 1.62 5.57
CA TYR A 39 -18.26 3.05 5.36
C TYR A 39 -19.32 3.86 6.12
N PRO A 40 -19.04 5.12 6.50
CA PRO A 40 -20.01 5.97 7.22
C PRO A 40 -21.33 6.20 6.48
N ASN A 41 -21.31 6.11 5.15
CA ASN A 41 -22.48 6.21 4.28
C ASN A 41 -23.32 4.90 4.22
N ARG A 42 -22.97 3.89 5.03
CA ARG A 42 -23.57 2.54 5.11
C ARG A 42 -23.21 1.59 3.97
N ASP A 43 -22.30 1.99 3.09
CA ASP A 43 -21.76 1.06 2.11
C ASP A 43 -20.93 -0.02 2.82
N ILE A 44 -21.01 -1.22 2.28
CA ILE A 44 -20.25 -2.38 2.73
C ILE A 44 -19.47 -2.87 1.53
N ALA A 45 -18.15 -2.92 1.66
CA ALA A 45 -17.27 -3.44 0.62
C ALA A 45 -16.35 -4.52 1.19
N GLN A 46 -16.04 -5.51 0.37
CA GLN A 46 -14.95 -6.44 0.64
C GLN A 46 -13.70 -5.91 -0.06
N ALA A 47 -12.70 -5.53 0.72
CA ALA A 47 -11.46 -4.98 0.20
C ALA A 47 -10.50 -6.12 -0.17
N VAL A 48 -10.22 -6.24 -1.47
CA VAL A 48 -9.15 -7.10 -1.99
C VAL A 48 -7.88 -6.26 -2.11
N VAL A 49 -6.87 -6.59 -1.31
CA VAL A 49 -5.58 -5.88 -1.27
C VAL A 49 -4.49 -6.80 -1.79
N ILE A 50 -3.75 -6.32 -2.80
CA ILE A 50 -2.55 -6.96 -3.32
C ILE A 50 -1.40 -6.02 -3.00
N GLU A 51 -0.49 -6.44 -2.13
CA GLU A 51 0.60 -5.58 -1.69
C GLU A 51 1.95 -6.07 -2.20
N PHE A 52 2.82 -5.13 -2.56
CA PHE A 52 4.12 -5.41 -3.16
C PHE A 52 5.25 -4.85 -2.30
N LEU A 53 6.35 -5.59 -2.23
CA LEU A 53 7.61 -5.02 -1.78
C LEU A 53 8.23 -4.24 -2.95
N VAL A 54 8.56 -2.98 -2.72
CA VAL A 54 9.09 -2.08 -3.75
C VAL A 54 10.47 -1.55 -3.39
N GLU A 55 11.23 -1.17 -4.41
CA GLU A 55 12.53 -0.50 -4.29
C GLU A 55 12.41 0.94 -4.82
N LEU A 56 12.89 1.90 -4.05
CA LEU A 56 12.99 3.29 -4.48
C LEU A 56 14.07 3.43 -5.55
N VAL A 57 13.67 3.85 -6.75
CA VAL A 57 14.58 4.04 -7.90
C VAL A 57 14.74 5.50 -8.31
N GLY A 58 13.98 6.41 -7.70
CA GLY A 58 14.13 7.84 -7.90
C GLY A 58 12.99 8.66 -7.31
N LYS A 59 13.02 9.96 -7.54
CA LYS A 59 11.97 10.89 -7.12
C LYS A 59 11.73 11.96 -8.18
N LYS A 60 10.49 12.42 -8.32
CA LYS A 60 10.16 13.70 -8.96
C LYS A 60 10.02 14.76 -7.88
N ASN A 61 10.40 16.00 -8.19
CA ASN A 61 10.02 17.14 -7.36
C ASN A 61 8.54 17.43 -7.60
N LYS A 62 7.67 16.61 -7.00
CA LYS A 62 6.22 16.76 -6.99
C LYS A 62 5.80 16.94 -5.53
N LYS A 63 4.88 17.85 -5.28
CA LYS A 63 4.19 17.86 -3.99
C LYS A 63 3.25 16.66 -3.95
N PRO A 64 3.01 16.06 -2.77
CA PRO A 64 1.89 15.15 -2.61
C PRO A 64 0.60 15.82 -3.10
N ASP A 65 -0.31 15.02 -3.63
CA ASP A 65 -1.59 15.53 -4.13
C ASP A 65 -2.55 15.91 -2.99
N SER A 66 -3.81 16.15 -3.32
CA SER A 66 -4.84 16.51 -2.34
C SER A 66 -5.20 15.39 -1.38
N GLU A 67 -4.83 14.14 -1.68
CA GLU A 67 -5.17 12.97 -0.86
C GLU A 67 -4.12 12.74 0.22
N THR A 68 -2.89 13.23 0.01
CA THR A 68 -1.77 13.09 0.95
C THR A 68 -1.47 14.40 1.70
N LEU A 69 -1.77 14.44 3.00
CA LEU A 69 -1.45 15.58 3.87
C LEU A 69 0.04 15.70 4.19
N GLU A 70 0.71 14.57 4.44
CA GLU A 70 2.12 14.51 4.79
C GLU A 70 2.71 13.16 4.41
N LEU A 71 4.00 13.16 4.03
CA LEU A 71 4.76 11.95 3.71
C LEU A 71 6.04 11.89 4.56
N LYS A 72 6.25 10.79 5.27
CA LYS A 72 7.42 10.53 6.13
C LYS A 72 7.82 9.06 6.10
N TYR A 73 9.09 8.80 6.40
CA TYR A 73 9.59 7.45 6.70
C TYR A 73 9.57 7.23 8.22
N PHE A 74 9.11 6.06 8.63
CA PHE A 74 9.04 5.63 10.02
C PHE A 74 9.88 4.37 10.21
N SER A 75 10.54 4.25 11.37
CA SER A 75 11.22 3.01 11.73
C SER A 75 10.21 1.97 12.22
N LYS A 76 10.59 0.69 12.15
CA LYS A 76 9.80 -0.43 12.67
C LYS A 76 9.28 -0.19 14.08
N ASP A 77 10.14 0.31 14.96
CA ASP A 77 9.86 0.46 16.39
C ASP A 77 9.12 1.77 16.72
N ASN A 78 8.84 2.60 15.72
CA ASN A 78 8.18 3.89 15.87
C ASN A 78 7.21 4.16 14.71
N LEU A 79 6.35 3.18 14.43
CA LEU A 79 5.27 3.32 13.47
C LEU A 79 4.15 4.19 14.08
N PRO A 80 3.47 5.02 13.27
CA PRO A 80 2.23 5.67 13.71
C PRO A 80 1.11 4.63 13.84
N ASP A 81 -0.01 5.04 14.43
CA ASP A 81 -1.22 4.20 14.47
C ASP A 81 -1.69 3.90 13.04
N ILE A 82 -1.58 2.63 12.63
CA ILE A 82 -2.02 2.16 11.31
C ILE A 82 -3.51 1.86 11.39
N PHE A 83 -4.33 2.74 10.80
CA PHE A 83 -5.78 2.63 10.90
C PHE A 83 -6.36 1.40 10.18
N ASN A 84 -5.72 0.97 9.09
CA ASN A 84 -6.16 -0.17 8.28
C ASN A 84 -5.49 -1.45 8.79
N LYS A 85 -6.31 -2.44 9.19
CA LYS A 85 -5.82 -3.70 9.74
C LYS A 85 -5.09 -4.56 8.71
N GLN A 86 -5.50 -4.56 7.45
CA GLN A 86 -4.80 -5.29 6.38
C GLN A 86 -3.37 -4.75 6.25
N HIS A 87 -3.21 -3.42 6.20
CA HIS A 87 -1.88 -2.79 6.09
C HIS A 87 -0.99 -3.15 7.29
N LEU A 88 -1.55 -3.18 8.50
CA LEU A 88 -0.81 -3.62 9.69
C LEU A 88 -0.35 -5.08 9.57
N ASN A 89 -1.21 -5.98 9.11
CA ASN A 89 -0.84 -7.38 8.87
C ASN A 89 0.30 -7.49 7.84
N PHE A 90 0.22 -6.77 6.72
CA PHE A 90 1.29 -6.73 5.72
C PHE A 90 2.63 -6.30 6.32
N ILE A 91 2.64 -5.25 7.14
CA ILE A 91 3.84 -4.77 7.85
C ILE A 91 4.39 -5.86 8.79
N GLU A 92 3.52 -6.55 9.54
CA GLU A 92 3.95 -7.64 10.42
C GLU A 92 4.57 -8.81 9.65
N HIS A 93 3.94 -9.27 8.58
CA HIS A 93 4.44 -10.33 7.71
C HIS A 93 5.79 -9.97 7.10
N TYR A 94 5.95 -8.73 6.64
CA TYR A 94 7.23 -8.21 6.14
C TYR A 94 8.35 -8.37 7.18
N TYR A 95 8.12 -7.92 8.41
CA TYR A 95 9.15 -7.98 9.46
C TYR A 95 9.37 -9.38 10.02
N LYS A 96 8.38 -10.28 9.95
CA LYS A 96 8.52 -11.71 10.25
C LYS A 96 9.21 -12.49 9.13
N ARG A 97 9.39 -11.88 7.95
CA ARG A 97 9.85 -12.52 6.70
C ARG A 97 8.98 -13.70 6.28
N ASP A 98 7.69 -13.58 6.54
CA ASP A 98 6.68 -14.58 6.22
C ASP A 98 5.84 -14.09 5.05
N TYR A 99 6.45 -14.06 3.86
CA TYR A 99 5.82 -13.58 2.63
C TYR A 99 6.37 -14.30 1.38
N PRO A 100 5.57 -14.45 0.30
CA PRO A 100 4.20 -13.97 0.18
C PRO A 100 3.20 -14.78 1.03
N PHE A 101 2.20 -14.10 1.57
CA PHE A 101 1.07 -14.72 2.26
C PHE A 101 -0.24 -14.51 1.49
N PHE A 102 -1.24 -15.36 1.77
CA PHE A 102 -2.54 -15.34 1.12
C PHE A 102 -3.62 -15.55 2.17
N GLU A 103 -4.44 -14.52 2.40
CA GLU A 103 -5.51 -14.48 3.40
C GLU A 103 -6.86 -14.12 2.76
#